data_AF-A0A0N4WYB5-F1
#
_entry.id   AF-A0A0N4WYB5-F1
#
_cell.length_a   1.000
_cell.length_b   1.000
_cell.length_c   1.000
_cell.angle_alpha   90.00
_cell.angle_beta   90.00
_cell.angle_gamma   90.00
#
_symmetry.space_group_name_H-M   'P 1'
#
loop_
_entity.id
_entity.type
_entity.pdbx_description
1 polymer ?
#
loop_
_entity_poly.entity_id
_entity_poly.type
_entity_poly.pdbx_seq_one_letter_code
_entity_poly.pdbx_strand_id
1 'polypeptide(L)' 'LRVLNFKRLSALLREKVMEATEQGLTLSYAIVRHMAVRLNREHRLNEDFRASKSWIAKFVLECGGD' A
#
# COMPACT_ATOMS: atom_id res chain seq x y z
N LEU A 1 5.15 -15.91 -9.23
CA LEU A 1 5.79 -15.11 -8.17
C LEU A 1 5.28 -13.66 -8.09
N ARG A 2 5.38 -12.86 -9.15
CA ARG A 2 4.99 -11.43 -9.12
C ARG A 2 3.59 -11.14 -8.56
N VAL A 3 2.57 -11.89 -8.99
CA VAL A 3 1.19 -11.75 -8.47
C VAL A 3 1.10 -12.02 -6.96
N LEU A 4 1.81 -13.04 -6.47
CA LEU A 4 1.88 -13.36 -5.04
C LEU A 4 2.57 -12.24 -4.25
N ASN A 5 3.64 -11.67 -4.81
CA ASN A 5 4.36 -10.55 -4.20
C ASN A 5 3.51 -9.28 -4.13
N PHE A 6 2.68 -9.00 -5.14
CA PHE A 6 1.69 -7.93 -5.08
C PHE A 6 0.61 -8.17 -4.02
N LYS A 7 0.10 -9.39 -3.90
CA LYS A 7 -0.86 -9.74 -2.83
C LYS A 7 -0.24 -9.53 -1.44
N ARG A 8 1.00 -9.98 -1.25
CA ARG A 8 1.74 -9.82 0.01
C ARG A 8 1.99 -8.35 0.34
N LEU A 9 2.40 -7.55 -0.64
CA LEU A 9 2.57 -6.10 -0.47
C LEU A 9 1.25 -5.41 -0.08
N SER A 10 0.15 -5.79 -0.73
CA SER A 10 -1.17 -5.21 -0.45
C SER A 10 -1.64 -5.55 0.97
N ALA A 11 -1.36 -6.77 1.44
CA ALA A 11 -1.69 -7.18 2.81
C ALA A 11 -0.90 -6.37 3.86
N LEU A 12 0.42 -6.25 3.69
CA LEU A 12 1.29 -5.46 4.57
C LEU A 12 0.89 -3.99 4.60
N LEU A 13 0.57 -3.43 3.42
CA LEU A 13 0.13 -2.05 3.32
C LEU A 13 -1.20 -1.84 4.03
N ARG A 14 -2.15 -2.77 3.88
CA ARG A 14 -3.46 -2.70 4.55
C ARG A 14 -3.31 -2.74 6.07
N GLU A 15 -2.47 -3.60 6.61
CA GLU A 15 -2.16 -3.66 8.04
C GLU A 15 -1.66 -2.30 8.54
N LYS A 16 -0.66 -1.70 7.87
CA LYS A 16 -0.13 -0.38 8.25
C LYS A 16 -1.11 0.77 8.09
N VAL A 17 -1.98 0.71 7.09
CA VAL A 17 -3.06 1.70 6.91
C VAL A 17 -4.07 1.58 8.04
N MET A 18 -4.49 0.37 8.42
CA MET A 18 -5.42 0.16 9.53
C MET A 18 -4.82 0.62 10.87
N GLU A 19 -3.58 0.23 11.18
CA GLU A 19 -2.88 0.68 12.40
C GLU A 19 -2.85 2.22 12.52
N ALA A 20 -2.57 2.92 11.42
CA ALA A 20 -2.52 4.38 11.40
C ALA A 20 -3.93 5.00 11.53
N THR A 21 -4.94 4.43 10.88
CA THR A 21 -6.34 4.87 11.02
C THR A 21 -6.85 4.68 12.44
N GLU A 22 -6.53 3.55 13.09
CA GLU A 22 -6.87 3.29 14.51
C GLU A 22 -6.20 4.28 15.46
N GLN A 23 -5.01 4.79 15.11
CA GLN A 23 -4.32 5.87 15.82
C GLN A 23 -4.89 7.27 15.50
N GLY A 24 -5.93 7.37 14.69
CA GLY A 24 -6.56 8.64 14.30
C GLY A 24 -5.76 9.44 13.25
N LEU A 25 -4.78 8.83 12.58
CA LEU A 25 -4.01 9.50 11.54
C LEU A 25 -4.80 9.56 10.23
N THR A 26 -4.90 10.75 9.66
CA THR A 26 -5.45 10.90 8.30
C THR A 26 -4.39 10.55 7.26
N LEU A 27 -4.66 9.53 6.45
CA LEU A 27 -3.74 9.08 5.42
C LEU A 27 -4.11 9.67 4.06
N SER A 28 -3.31 10.63 3.62
CA SER A 28 -3.40 11.13 2.25
C SER A 28 -2.91 10.08 1.25
N TYR A 29 -3.38 10.22 0.02
CA TYR A 29 -2.97 9.36 -1.09
C TYR A 29 -1.44 9.32 -1.31
N ALA A 30 -0.76 10.44 -1.06
CA ALA A 30 0.70 10.53 -1.14
C ALA A 30 1.39 9.73 -0.03
N ILE A 31 0.83 9.73 1.19
CA ILE A 31 1.35 8.96 2.32
C ILE A 31 1.20 7.46 2.05
N VAL A 32 0.02 7.00 1.61
CA VAL A 32 -0.23 5.58 1.27
C VAL A 32 0.73 5.13 0.16
N ARG A 33 0.95 5.95 -0.86
CA ARG A 33 1.91 5.67 -1.92
C ARG A 33 3.34 5.54 -1.39
N HIS A 34 3.76 6.46 -0.52
CA HIS A 34 5.09 6.41 0.08
C HIS A 34 5.29 5.13 0.91
N MET A 35 4.30 4.78 1.74
CA MET A 35 4.30 3.55 2.54
C MET A 35 4.40 2.29 1.65
N ALA A 36 3.63 2.23 0.56
CA ALA A 36 3.67 1.10 -0.37
C ALA A 36 5.07 0.90 -0.99
N VAL A 37 5.71 1.97 -1.44
CA VAL A 37 7.06 1.91 -2.03
C VAL A 37 8.08 1.49 -0.98
N ARG A 38 7.98 2.04 0.24
CA ARG A 38 8.87 1.71 1.36
C ARG A 38 8.77 0.23 1.75
N LEU A 39 7.56 -0.28 1.99
CA LEU A 39 7.31 -1.69 2.33
C LEU A 39 7.81 -2.63 1.23
N ASN A 40 7.59 -2.29 -0.05
CA ASN A 40 8.09 -3.10 -1.15
C ASN A 40 9.62 -3.21 -1.15
N ARG A 41 10.33 -2.11 -0.85
CA ARG A 41 11.80 -2.09 -0.76
C ARG A 41 12.30 -2.88 0.46
N GLU A 42 11.68 -2.69 1.62
CA GLU A 42 12.04 -3.39 2.86
C GLU A 42 11.93 -4.90 2.70
N HIS A 43 10.86 -5.38 2.04
CA HIS A 43 10.61 -6.81 1.84
C HIS A 43 11.14 -7.37 0.51
N ARG A 44 11.79 -6.54 -0.34
CA ARG A 44 12.33 -6.92 -1.65
C ARG A 44 11.33 -7.69 -2.53
N LEU A 45 10.07 -7.24 -2.56
CA LEU A 45 8.97 -8.00 -3.17
C LEU A 45 8.94 -7.88 -4.70
N ASN A 46 9.09 -6.66 -5.23
CA ASN A 46 9.03 -6.39 -6.67
C ASN A 46 10.07 -5.33 -7.03
N GLU A 47 11.09 -5.68 -7.81
CA GLU A 47 12.25 -4.79 -8.10
C GLU A 47 11.84 -3.45 -8.74
N ASP A 48 10.85 -3.45 -9.64
CA ASP A 48 10.40 -2.25 -10.37
C ASP A 48 9.10 -1.62 -9.86
N PHE A 49 8.73 -1.88 -8.60
CA PHE A 49 7.48 -1.33 -8.09
C PHE A 49 7.55 0.19 -7.88
N ARG A 50 6.68 0.92 -8.58
CA ARG A 50 6.58 2.38 -8.52
C ARG A 50 5.28 2.92 -7.92
N ALA A 51 4.42 2.03 -7.41
CA ALA A 51 3.08 2.36 -6.91
C ALA A 51 2.33 3.32 -7.86
N SER A 52 1.95 2.84 -9.04
CA SER A 52 1.28 3.70 -10.04
C SER A 52 0.03 4.37 -9.46
N LYS A 53 -0.36 5.53 -10.00
CA LYS A 53 -1.57 6.24 -9.53
C LYS A 53 -2.79 5.30 -9.55
N SER A 54 -2.99 4.57 -10.64
CA SER A 54 -4.11 3.63 -10.79
C SER A 54 -4.07 2.48 -9.77
N TRP A 55 -2.88 1.99 -9.41
CA TRP A 55 -2.74 0.93 -8.42
C TRP A 55 -3.11 1.42 -7.01
N ILE A 56 -2.64 2.61 -6.62
CA ILE A 56 -3.01 3.22 -5.33
C ILE A 56 -4.50 3.56 -5.32
N ALA A 57 -5.08 4.01 -6.44
CA ALA A 57 -6.52 4.32 -6.51
C ALA A 57 -7.34 3.09 -6.16
N LYS A 58 -7.01 1.99 -6.84
CA LYS A 58 -7.67 0.71 -6.63
C LYS A 58 -7.49 0.22 -5.19
N PHE A 59 -6.28 0.34 -4.64
CA PHE A 59 -6.01 -0.05 -3.26
C PHE A 59 -6.84 0.76 -2.25
N VAL A 60 -6.90 2.08 -2.40
CA VAL A 60 -7.67 2.96 -1.49
C VAL A 60 -9.18 2.68 -1.58
N LEU A 61 -9.71 2.50 -2.79
CA LEU A 61 -11.09 2.05 -3.01
C LEU A 61 -11.39 0.72 -2.31
N GLU A 62 -10.49 -0.27 -2.45
CA GLU A 62 -10.63 -1.58 -1.78
C GLU A 62 -10.54 -1.49 -0.24
N CYS A 63 -9.99 -0.41 0.30
CA CYS A 63 -9.93 -0.14 1.73
C CYS A 63 -11.15 0.64 2.25
N GLY A 64 -12.15 0.94 1.42
CA GLY A 64 -13.38 1.64 1.80
C GLY A 64 -13.34 3.15 1.62
N GLY A 65 -12.47 3.66 0.74
CA GLY A 65 -12.53 5.07 0.34
C GLY A 65 -13.74 5.34 -0.56
N ASP A 66 -14.71 6.10 -0.05
CA ASP A 66 -15.78 6.76 -0.83
C ASP A 66 -15.22 7.95 -1.65
#